data_AF-A0A0B4FJC7-F1
#
_entry.id   AF-A0A0B4FJC7-F1
#
_cell.length_a   1.000
_cell.length_b   1.000
_cell.length_c   1.000
_cell.angle_alpha   90.00
_cell.angle_beta   90.00
_cell.angle_gamma   90.00
#
_symmetry.space_group_name_H-M   'P 1'
#
loop_
_entity.id
_entity.type
_entity.pdbx_description
1 polymer ?
#
loop_
_entity_poly.entity_id
_entity_poly.type
_entity_poly.pdbx_seq_one_letter_code
_entity_poly.pdbx_strand_id
1 'polypeptide(L)'
;MLYSTLLIVHLLAAIAFIGTLFFEVVIWHSAREELAWSAQFTSDHAIARRSRQVLHGVVVLLYGAGIGLAWHYRGVLSVPWGSHFAAL
;
A
#
# COMPACT_ATOMS: atom_id res chain seq x y z
N MET A 1 -5.26 22.62 -2.57
CA MET A 1 -3.94 22.27 -1.98
C MET A 1 -4.00 20.96 -1.21
N LEU A 2 -4.83 20.85 -0.16
CA LEU A 2 -4.98 19.63 0.64
C LEU A 2 -5.29 18.37 -0.19
N TYR A 3 -6.19 18.46 -1.18
CA TYR A 3 -6.50 17.36 -2.10
C TYR A 3 -5.28 16.82 -2.84
N SER A 4 -4.45 17.71 -3.42
CA SER A 4 -3.25 17.33 -4.15
C SER A 4 -2.22 16.66 -3.23
N THR A 5 -2.10 17.17 -2.00
CA THR A 5 -1.27 16.55 -0.96
C THR A 5 -1.76 15.14 -0.61
N LEU A 6 -3.06 14.93 -0.37
CA LEU A 6 -3.60 13.59 -0.11
C LEU A 6 -3.37 12.65 -1.29
N LEU A 7 -3.51 13.12 -2.53
CA LEU A 7 -3.29 12.32 -3.73
C LEU A 7 -1.82 11.89 -3.85
N ILE A 8 -0.88 12.81 -3.63
CA ILE A 8 0.56 12.49 -3.61
C ILE A 8 0.87 11.49 -2.48
N VAL A 9 0.33 11.70 -1.28
CA VAL A 9 0.51 10.81 -0.13
C VAL A 9 -0.05 9.42 -0.43
N HIS A 10 -1.23 9.33 -1.06
CA HIS A 10 -1.83 8.07 -1.47
C HIS A 10 -0.99 7.33 -2.52
N LEU A 11 -0.50 8.04 -3.54
CA LEU A 11 0.39 7.46 -4.55
C LEU A 11 1.70 6.97 -3.95
N LEU A 12 2.32 7.75 -3.05
CA LEU A 12 3.53 7.34 -2.35
C LEU A 12 3.27 6.10 -1.50
N ALA A 13 2.14 6.04 -0.80
CA ALA A 13 1.71 4.87 -0.04
C ALA A 13 1.51 3.65 -0.93
N ALA A 14 0.88 3.82 -2.08
CA ALA A 14 0.65 2.74 -3.04
C ALA A 14 1.98 2.19 -3.58
N ILE A 15 2.93 3.07 -3.92
CA ILE A 15 4.28 2.69 -4.36
C ILE A 15 5.03 1.96 -3.23
N ALA A 16 4.96 2.44 -1.99
CA ALA A 16 5.57 1.78 -0.85
C ALA A 16 4.94 0.40 -0.59
N PHE A 17 3.61 0.28 -0.75
CA PHE A 17 2.87 -0.97 -0.56
C PHE A 17 3.31 -2.03 -1.56
N ILE A 18 3.23 -1.70 -2.85
CA ILE A 18 3.63 -2.63 -3.92
C ILE A 18 5.13 -2.93 -3.87
N GLY A 19 5.97 -1.95 -3.55
CA GLY A 19 7.41 -2.13 -3.40
C GLY A 19 7.78 -3.08 -2.26
N THR A 20 7.07 -2.99 -1.13
CA THR A 20 7.28 -3.89 0.02
C THR A 20 6.86 -5.33 -0.32
N LEU A 21 5.70 -5.51 -0.95
CA LEU A 21 5.24 -6.83 -1.41
C LEU A 21 6.16 -7.42 -2.48
N PHE A 22 6.62 -6.59 -3.43
CA PHE A 22 7.57 -7.02 -4.45
C PHE A 22 8.88 -7.50 -3.82
N PHE A 23 9.44 -6.75 -2.88
CA PHE A 23 10.64 -7.16 -2.16
C PHE A 23 10.43 -8.49 -1.42
N GLU A 24 9.32 -8.65 -0.70
CA GLU A 24 9.06 -9.84 0.11
C GLU A 24 8.78 -11.10 -0.74
N VAL A 25 8.08 -10.96 -1.86
CA VAL A 25 7.67 -12.09 -2.70
C VAL A 25 8.74 -12.46 -3.73
N VAL A 26 9.42 -11.48 -4.34
CA VAL A 26 10.35 -11.73 -5.45
C VAL A 26 11.79 -11.81 -4.97
N ILE A 27 12.24 -10.80 -4.21
CA ILE A 27 13.65 -10.69 -3.83
C ILE A 27 13.95 -11.64 -2.66
N TRP A 28 13.18 -11.53 -1.57
CA TRP A 28 13.43 -12.33 -0.37
C TRP A 28 13.20 -13.83 -0.60
N HIS A 29 12.17 -14.18 -1.38
CA HIS A 29 11.87 -15.58 -1.68
C HIS A 29 13.00 -16.29 -2.43
N SER A 30 13.64 -15.60 -3.37
CA SER A 30 14.79 -16.12 -4.11
C SER A 30 16.06 -16.08 -3.25
N ALA A 31 16.33 -14.97 -2.57
CA ALA A 31 17.54 -14.80 -1.75
C ALA A 31 17.65 -15.82 -0.60
N ARG A 32 16.52 -16.28 -0.04
CA ARG A 32 16.56 -17.29 1.04
C ARG A 32 16.97 -18.68 0.56
N GLU A 33 16.84 -19.00 -0.73
CA GLU A 33 17.24 -20.32 -1.26
C GLU A 33 18.76 -20.53 -1.17
N GLU A 34 19.54 -19.45 -1.21
CA GLU A 34 21.00 -19.48 -1.09
C GLU A 34 21.49 -19.56 0.38
N LEU A 35 20.60 -19.36 1.35
CA LEU A 35 20.96 -19.38 2.78
C LEU A 35 21.03 -20.81 3.32
N ALA A 36 21.93 -21.04 4.28
CA ALA A 36 21.94 -22.29 5.05
C ALA A 36 20.61 -22.48 5.80
N TRP A 37 20.14 -23.73 5.91
CA TRP A 37 18.83 -24.08 6.49
C TRP A 37 18.59 -23.50 7.90
N SER A 38 19.65 -23.41 8.72
CA SER A 38 19.60 -22.80 10.06
C SER A 38 19.43 -21.27 10.04
N ALA A 39 19.95 -20.60 9.00
CA ALA A 39 19.84 -19.16 8.82
C ALA A 39 18.53 -18.75 8.12
N GLN A 40 17.96 -19.62 7.29
CA GLN A 40 16.67 -19.38 6.61
C GLN A 40 15.55 -19.09 7.62
N PHE A 41 15.34 -19.97 8.61
CA PHE A 41 14.24 -19.83 9.56
C PHE A 41 14.31 -18.53 10.39
N THR A 42 15.51 -18.21 10.89
CA THR A 42 15.73 -17.00 11.70
C THR A 42 15.55 -15.73 10.86
N SER A 43 16.05 -15.74 9.63
CA SER A 43 15.98 -14.59 8.73
C SER A 43 14.56 -14.37 8.20
N ASP A 44 13.85 -15.44 7.84
CA ASP A 44 12.44 -15.40 7.42
C ASP A 44 11.58 -14.77 8.51
N HIS A 45 11.77 -15.18 9.77
CA HIS A 45 10.98 -14.65 10.86
C HIS A 45 11.27 -13.17 11.13
N ALA A 46 12.54 -12.76 11.03
CA ALA A 46 12.94 -11.36 11.20
C ALA A 46 12.42 -10.45 10.07
N ILE A 47 12.53 -10.91 8.81
CA ILE A 47 12.07 -10.19 7.62
C ILE A 47 10.55 -10.09 7.61
N ALA A 48 9.84 -11.21 7.80
CA ALA A 48 8.37 -11.22 7.80
C ALA A 48 7.79 -10.39 8.95
N ARG A 49 8.48 -10.28 10.09
CA ARG A 49 8.05 -9.39 11.19
C ARG A 49 8.19 -7.92 10.80
N ARG A 50 9.33 -7.51 10.22
CA ARG A 50 9.55 -6.13 9.78
C ARG A 50 8.63 -5.76 8.62
N SER A 51 8.52 -6.62 7.61
CA SER A 51 7.67 -6.36 6.45
C SER A 51 6.22 -6.16 6.85
N ARG A 52 5.69 -7.01 7.75
CA ARG A 52 4.33 -6.83 8.28
C ARG A 52 4.13 -5.51 9.03
N GLN A 53 5.12 -5.03 9.77
CA GLN A 53 5.04 -3.72 10.44
C GLN A 53 4.98 -2.58 9.42
N VAL A 54 5.82 -2.64 8.38
CA VAL A 54 5.81 -1.66 7.28
C VAL A 54 4.48 -1.70 6.53
N LEU A 55 4.01 -2.88 6.15
CA LEU A 55 2.73 -3.07 5.45
C LEU A 55 1.55 -2.53 6.25
N HIS A 56 1.46 -2.78 7.56
CA HIS A 56 0.38 -2.23 8.37
C HIS A 56 0.40 -0.70 8.37
N GLY A 57 1.58 -0.08 8.55
CA GLY A 57 1.70 1.38 8.50
C GLY A 57 1.30 1.96 7.14
N VAL A 58 1.76 1.33 6.07
CA VAL A 58 1.45 1.75 4.69
C VAL A 58 -0.04 1.57 4.37
N VAL A 59 -0.65 0.46 4.77
CA VAL A 59 -2.10 0.21 4.55
C VAL A 59 -2.94 1.24 5.28
N VAL A 60 -2.63 1.54 6.54
CA VAL A 60 -3.36 2.57 7.30
C VAL A 60 -3.27 3.93 6.60
N LEU A 61 -2.08 4.28 6.11
CA LEU A 61 -1.84 5.55 5.42
C LEU A 61 -2.52 5.59 4.04
N LEU A 62 -2.46 4.50 3.27
CA LEU A 62 -3.11 4.34 1.97
C LEU A 62 -4.63 4.46 2.10
N TYR A 63 -5.22 3.72 3.04
CA TYR A 63 -6.66 3.70 3.26
C TYR A 63 -7.15 5.02 3.86
N GLY A 64 -6.39 5.62 4.79
CA GLY A 64 -6.69 6.94 5.35
C GLY A 64 -6.66 8.05 4.30
N ALA A 65 -5.65 8.05 3.42
CA ALA A 65 -5.57 9.00 2.32
C ALA A 65 -6.69 8.77 1.28
N GLY A 66 -7.03 7.51 0.98
CA GLY A 66 -8.14 7.16 0.10
C GLY A 66 -9.50 7.62 0.62
N ILE A 67 -9.77 7.41 1.92
CA ILE A 67 -10.98 7.89 2.59
C ILE A 67 -11.03 9.42 2.55
N GLY A 68 -9.92 10.10 2.84
CA GLY A 68 -9.85 11.57 2.78
C GLY A 68 -10.13 12.12 1.36
N LEU A 69 -9.68 11.41 0.33
CA LEU A 69 -9.98 11.73 -1.07
C LEU A 69 -11.48 11.56 -1.37
N ALA A 70 -12.07 10.43 -0.96
CA ALA A 70 -13.48 10.13 -1.16
C ALA A 70 -14.39 11.13 -0.41
N TRP A 71 -13.98 11.56 0.78
CA TRP A 71 -14.71 12.55 1.57
C TRP A 71 -14.78 13.92 0.88
N HIS A 72 -13.75 14.29 0.11
CA HIS A 72 -13.77 15.50 -0.70
C HIS A 72 -14.77 15.41 -1.86
N TYR A 73 -14.95 14.23 -2.45
CA TYR A 73 -15.90 13.98 -3.54
C TYR A 73 -17.34 13.68 -3.10
N ARG A 74 -17.62 13.67 -1.79
CA ARG A 74 -18.98 13.44 -1.22
C ARG A 74 -20.08 14.26 -1.92
N GLY A 75 -19.81 15.52 -2.27
CA GLY A 75 -20.77 16.39 -2.94
C GLY A 75 -21.02 16.06 -4.42
N VAL A 76 -20.09 15.37 -5.08
CA VAL A 76 -20.23 14.89 -6.47
C VAL A 76 -20.93 13.53 -6.48
N LEU A 77 -20.66 12.68 -5.48
CA LEU A 77 -21.37 11.42 -5.27
C LEU A 77 -22.86 11.58 -4.92
N SER A 78 -23.30 12.75 -4.43
CA SER A 78 -24.72 13.03 -4.19
C SER A 78 -25.55 13.33 -5.44
N VAL A 79 -24.92 13.46 -6.62
CA VAL A 79 -25.61 13.61 -7.91
C VAL A 79 -25.04 12.59 -8.92
N PRO A 80 -25.36 11.29 -8.77
CA PRO A 80 -24.75 10.21 -9.56
C PRO A 80 -25.03 10.33 -11.05
N TRP A 81 -26.19 10.88 -11.43
CA TRP A 81 -26.66 10.99 -12.82
C TRP A 81 -26.33 12.31 -13.52
N GLY A 82 -25.65 13.25 -12.84
CA GLY A 82 -25.27 14.55 -13.43
C GLY A 82 -23.93 14.54 -14.15
N SER A 83 -23.15 13.46 -14.07
CA SER A 83 -21.80 13.40 -14.64
C SER A 83 -21.55 12.07 -15.36
N HIS A 84 -20.89 12.15 -16.53
CA HIS A 84 -20.42 10.99 -17.31
C HIS A 84 -19.42 10.09 -16.55
N PHE A 85 -19.00 10.46 -15.34
CA PHE A 85 -18.04 9.71 -14.53
C PHE A 85 -18.64 8.47 -13.84
N ALA A 86 -19.97 8.35 -13.81
CA ALA A 86 -20.66 7.20 -13.19
C ALA A 86 -20.94 6.03 -14.16
N ALA A 87 -20.51 6.14 -15.43
CA ALA A 87 -20.80 5.16 -16.48
C ALA A 87 -19.61 4.24 -16.85
N LEU A 88 -18.54 4.23 -16.05
CA LEU A 88 -17.39 3.33 -16.17
C LEU A 88 -17.18 2.60 -14.85
#